data_AF-A0A8T5EC86-F1
#
_entry.id   AF-A0A8T5EC86-F1
#
_cell.length_a   1.000
_cell.length_b   1.000
_cell.length_c   1.000
_cell.angle_alpha   90.00
_cell.angle_beta   90.00
_cell.angle_gamma   90.00
#
_symmetry.space_group_name_H-M   'P 1'
#
loop_
_entity.id
_entity.type
_entity.pdbx_description
1 polymer ?
#
loop_
_entity_poly.entity_id
_entity_poly.type
_entity_poly.pdbx_seq_one_letter_code
_entity_poly.pdbx_strand_id
1 'polypeptide(L)'
;MKKREKMLLGVLILFVLGYFFKTGIGSLNSETNIIELKEYGSADLQQLLSLPRVEKSIKIELDGDDKTNFFDREGKKVQITFKEPVLDEIINGPNGYAAMVNGNFLLEGDKIFDFVVQKIEKNRIILMQDGSRKILERK
;
A
#
# COMPACT_ATOMS: atom_id res chain seq x y z
N MET A 1 14.77 -36.07 -47.65
CA MET A 1 14.24 -36.64 -46.38
C MET A 1 13.82 -38.08 -46.57
N LYS A 2 14.39 -38.99 -45.80
CA LYS A 2 14.00 -40.42 -45.80
C LYS A 2 12.57 -40.56 -45.27
N LYS A 3 11.82 -41.59 -45.70
CA LYS A 3 10.43 -41.85 -45.28
C LYS A 3 10.23 -41.82 -43.75
N ARG A 4 11.27 -42.24 -43.01
CA ARG A 4 11.32 -42.25 -41.54
C ARG A 4 11.39 -40.84 -40.93
N GLU A 5 12.11 -39.91 -41.55
CA GLU A 5 12.22 -38.52 -41.08
C GLU A 5 10.91 -37.75 -41.26
N LYS A 6 10.19 -38.01 -42.36
CA LYS A 6 8.87 -37.42 -42.60
C LYS A 6 7.84 -37.89 -41.57
N MET A 7 7.91 -39.16 -41.18
CA MET A 7 7.04 -39.73 -40.14
C MET A 7 7.34 -39.11 -38.77
N LEU A 8 8.62 -38.96 -38.42
CA LEU A 8 9.03 -38.31 -37.17
C LEU A 8 8.60 -36.83 -37.11
N LEU A 9 8.75 -36.11 -38.23
CA LEU A 9 8.32 -34.71 -38.33
C LEU A 9 6.80 -34.56 -38.15
N GLY A 10 6.00 -35.48 -38.71
CA GLY A 10 4.55 -35.50 -38.53
C GLY A 10 4.15 -35.71 -37.07
N VAL A 11 4.84 -36.60 -36.35
CA VAL A 11 4.61 -36.83 -34.91
C VAL A 11 5.00 -35.60 -34.09
N LEU A 12 6.13 -34.96 -34.42
CA LEU A 12 6.59 -33.74 -33.74
C LEU A 12 5.57 -32.60 -33.87
N ILE A 13 5.03 -32.39 -35.08
CA ILE A 13 4.03 -31.35 -35.37
C ILE A 13 2.75 -31.59 -34.55
N LEU A 14 2.27 -32.83 -34.48
CA LEU A 14 1.10 -33.21 -33.68
C LEU A 14 1.31 -32.94 -32.18
N PHE A 15 2.51 -33.24 -31.66
CA PHE A 15 2.85 -32.99 -30.26
C PHE A 15 2.87 -31.50 -29.92
N VAL A 16 3.45 -30.69 -30.81
CA VAL A 16 3.53 -29.24 -30.67
C VAL A 16 2.14 -28.61 -30.71
N LEU A 17 1.28 -29.00 -31.67
CA LEU A 17 -0.11 -28.54 -31.74
C LEU A 17 -0.90 -28.86 -30.47
N GLY A 18 -0.80 -30.10 -29.96
CA GLY A 18 -1.47 -30.50 -28.72
C GLY A 18 -1.03 -29.67 -27.50
N TYR A 19 0.27 -29.34 -27.41
CA TYR A 19 0.81 -28.49 -26.35
C TYR A 19 0.25 -27.06 -26.44
N PHE A 20 0.25 -26.46 -27.64
CA PHE A 20 -0.29 -25.11 -27.86
C PHE A 20 -1.79 -25.01 -27.59
N PHE A 21 -2.58 -26.04 -27.92
CA PHE A 21 -4.01 -26.08 -27.59
C PHE A 21 -4.26 -26.13 -26.07
N LYS A 22 -3.45 -26.88 -25.32
CA LYS A 22 -3.56 -26.95 -23.85
C LYS A 22 -3.21 -25.62 -23.17
N THR A 23 -2.18 -24.92 -23.64
CA THR A 23 -1.75 -23.63 -23.06
C THR A 23 -2.63 -22.46 -23.51
N GLY A 24 -3.12 -22.46 -24.76
CA GLY A 24 -3.91 -21.37 -25.32
C GLY A 24 -5.35 -21.31 -24.80
N ILE A 25 -6.02 -22.46 -24.66
CA ILE A 25 -7.41 -22.51 -24.19
C ILE A 25 -7.47 -22.46 -22.65
N GLY A 26 -6.47 -23.02 -21.96
CA GLY A 26 -6.39 -22.95 -20.49
C GLY A 26 -6.26 -21.53 -19.94
N SER A 27 -5.75 -20.58 -20.73
CA SER A 27 -5.65 -19.16 -20.37
C SER A 27 -6.95 -18.36 -20.55
N LEU A 28 -7.95 -18.91 -21.24
CA LEU A 28 -9.24 -18.24 -21.48
C LEU A 28 -10.30 -18.59 -20.41
N ASN A 29 -10.03 -19.62 -19.59
CA ASN A 29 -10.84 -19.99 -18.43
C ASN A 29 -10.30 -19.39 -17.13
N SER A 30 -9.73 -18.18 -17.17
CA SER A 30 -9.66 -17.40 -15.94
C SER A 30 -11.10 -17.04 -15.59
N GLU A 31 -11.64 -17.68 -14.55
CA GLU A 31 -12.82 -17.17 -13.84
C GLU A 31 -12.53 -15.72 -13.49
N THR A 32 -13.04 -14.82 -14.33
CA THR A 32 -13.07 -13.40 -14.01
C THR A 32 -14.00 -13.30 -12.82
N ASN A 33 -13.44 -13.31 -11.62
CA ASN A 33 -14.05 -12.64 -10.48
C ASN A 33 -14.09 -11.16 -10.87
N ILE A 34 -15.12 -10.79 -11.62
CA ILE A 34 -15.45 -9.40 -11.87
C ILE A 34 -15.88 -8.89 -10.51
N ILE A 35 -14.95 -8.27 -9.79
CA ILE A 35 -15.29 -7.50 -8.60
C ILE A 35 -16.12 -6.35 -9.15
N GLU A 36 -17.45 -6.47 -9.08
CA GLU A 36 -18.35 -5.37 -9.42
C GLU A 36 -17.96 -4.18 -8.54
N LEU A 37 -17.41 -3.14 -9.16
CA LEU A 37 -17.16 -1.89 -8.46
C LEU A 37 -18.51 -1.33 -8.05
N LYS A 38 -18.74 -1.23 -6.73
CA LYS A 38 -19.93 -0.61 -6.19
C LYS A 38 -20.02 0.83 -6.71
N GLU A 39 -21.07 1.13 -7.45
CA GLU A 39 -21.34 2.49 -7.93
C GLU A 39 -21.82 3.32 -6.73
N TYR A 40 -21.06 4.37 -6.39
CA TYR A 40 -21.37 5.24 -5.27
C TYR A 40 -22.19 6.44 -5.74
N GLY A 41 -23.40 6.58 -5.20
CA GLY A 41 -24.30 7.70 -5.47
C GLY A 41 -24.16 8.85 -4.48
N SER A 42 -24.86 9.94 -4.75
CA SER A 42 -24.92 11.11 -3.84
C SER A 42 -25.50 10.77 -2.46
N ALA A 43 -26.31 9.72 -2.36
CA ALA A 43 -26.84 9.19 -1.10
C ALA A 43 -25.75 8.52 -0.24
N ASP A 44 -24.79 7.81 -0.85
CA ASP A 44 -23.68 7.17 -0.13
C ASP A 44 -22.72 8.22 0.48
N LEU A 45 -22.58 9.37 -0.19
CA LEU A 45 -21.82 10.52 0.33
C LEU A 45 -22.47 11.12 1.59
N GLN A 46 -23.80 11.20 1.62
CA GLN A 46 -24.52 11.69 2.80
C GLN A 46 -24.37 10.71 3.98
N GLN A 47 -24.34 9.41 3.69
CA GLN A 47 -24.09 8.39 4.71
C GLN A 47 -22.68 8.51 5.32
N LEU A 48 -21.66 8.78 4.51
CA LEU A 48 -20.29 9.05 4.98
C LEU A 48 -20.20 10.30 5.87
N LEU A 49 -20.97 11.35 5.56
CA LEU A 49 -21.02 12.58 6.36
C LEU A 49 -21.82 12.42 7.66
N SER A 50 -22.72 11.43 7.71
CA SER A 50 -23.51 11.09 8.90
C SER A 50 -22.78 10.18 9.89
N LEU A 51 -21.63 9.61 9.48
CA LEU A 51 -20.77 8.88 10.41
C LEU A 51 -20.31 9.84 11.50
N PRO A 52 -20.32 9.42 12.78
CA PRO A 52 -19.83 10.25 13.87
C PRO A 52 -18.39 10.61 13.57
N ARG A 53 -18.14 11.89 13.28
CA ARG A 53 -16.81 12.45 13.17
C ARG A 53 -16.12 12.10 14.49
N VAL A 54 -15.04 11.31 14.44
CA VAL A 54 -14.22 11.09 15.63
C VAL A 54 -13.70 12.48 16.01
N GLU A 55 -14.37 13.11 16.97
CA GLU A 55 -13.96 14.39 17.55
C GLU A 55 -12.64 14.14 18.27
N LYS A 56 -11.55 14.21 17.52
CA LYS A 56 -10.25 14.48 18.12
C LYS A 56 -10.25 15.95 18.49
N SER A 57 -10.91 16.27 19.59
CA SER A 57 -10.81 17.58 20.23
C SER A 57 -9.38 17.75 20.69
N ILE A 58 -8.58 18.46 19.89
CA ILE A 58 -7.29 18.97 20.34
C ILE A 58 -7.66 20.07 21.34
N LYS A 59 -7.45 19.82 22.62
CA LYS A 59 -7.61 20.82 23.67
C LYS A 59 -6.51 21.86 23.48
N ILE A 60 -6.84 22.97 22.81
CA ILE A 60 -5.95 24.13 22.71
C ILE A 60 -6.22 24.95 23.97
N GLU A 61 -5.40 24.77 25.00
CA GLU A 61 -5.41 25.67 26.16
C GLU A 61 -4.78 27.00 25.73
N LEU A 62 -5.64 27.97 25.44
CA LEU A 62 -5.24 29.36 25.30
C LEU A 62 -5.04 29.90 26.71
N ASP A 63 -3.78 29.89 27.16
CA ASP A 63 -3.38 30.58 28.38
C ASP A 63 -3.65 32.07 28.19
N GLY A 64 -4.47 32.60 29.10
CA GLY A 64 -5.06 33.92 28.99
C GLY A 64 -4.06 35.03 29.28
N ASP A 65 -4.42 36.18 28.73
CA ASP A 65 -3.97 37.51 29.13
C ASP A 65 -2.53 37.88 28.78
N ASP A 66 -2.36 38.39 27.56
CA ASP A 66 -1.50 39.56 27.38
C ASP A 66 -1.86 40.30 26.10
N LYS A 67 -2.15 41.59 26.23
CA LYS A 67 -2.28 42.54 25.11
C LYS A 67 -0.90 42.75 24.47
N THR A 68 -0.40 41.74 23.78
CA THR A 68 0.79 41.85 22.95
C THR A 68 0.36 41.85 21.49
N ASN A 69 0.80 42.88 20.78
CA ASN A 69 0.55 43.09 19.36
C ASN A 69 0.69 41.78 18.59
N PHE A 70 -0.32 41.42 17.80
CA PHE A 70 -0.35 40.20 16.98
C PHE A 70 0.91 40.03 16.09
N PHE A 71 1.57 41.14 15.76
CA PHE A 71 2.74 41.23 14.89
C PHE A 71 4.08 41.24 15.64
N ASP A 72 4.07 41.33 16.96
CA ASP A 72 5.27 41.50 17.81
C ASP A 72 5.59 40.22 18.61
N ARG A 73 5.16 39.08 18.08
CA ARG A 73 5.61 37.79 18.58
C ARG A 73 7.02 37.58 18.08
N GLU A 74 8.01 37.89 18.92
CA GLU A 74 9.31 37.24 18.83
C GLU A 74 9.03 35.74 18.68
N GLY A 75 9.30 35.20 17.50
CA GLY A 75 8.82 33.90 17.10
C GLY A 75 9.32 32.87 18.09
N LYS A 76 8.46 32.42 19.02
CA LYS A 76 8.74 31.27 19.88
C LYS A 76 9.16 30.15 18.92
N LYS A 77 10.43 29.75 18.99
CA LYS A 77 10.97 28.65 18.21
C LYS A 77 10.12 27.43 18.52
N VAL A 78 9.21 27.08 17.61
CA VAL A 78 8.42 25.87 17.71
C VAL A 78 9.41 24.73 17.50
N GLN A 79 9.78 24.04 18.58
CA GLN A 79 10.51 22.79 18.47
C GLN A 79 9.54 21.76 17.88
N ILE A 80 9.74 21.45 16.60
CA ILE A 80 9.03 20.35 15.96
C ILE A 80 9.69 19.08 16.48
N THR A 81 9.09 18.43 17.48
CA THR A 81 9.56 17.13 17.95
C THR A 81 9.36 16.12 16.83
N PHE A 82 10.46 15.64 16.25
CA PHE A 82 10.43 14.56 15.27
C PHE A 82 9.85 13.31 15.92
N LYS A 83 8.67 12.90 15.47
CA LYS A 83 8.02 11.71 15.97
C LYS A 83 8.63 10.50 15.26
N GLU A 84 9.16 9.55 16.02
CA GLU A 84 9.68 8.33 15.44
C GLU A 84 8.56 7.50 14.75
N PRO A 85 8.88 6.77 13.67
CA PRO A 85 7.94 5.86 13.06
C PRO A 85 7.71 4.64 13.97
N VAL A 86 6.45 4.34 14.23
CA VAL A 86 5.94 3.25 15.05
C VAL A 86 5.01 2.42 14.18
N LEU A 87 5.30 1.13 14.11
CA LEU A 87 4.48 0.18 13.37
C LEU A 87 3.20 -0.12 14.16
N ASP A 88 2.05 0.16 13.55
CA ASP A 88 0.74 -0.13 14.11
C ASP A 88 0.25 -1.51 13.66
N GLU A 89 0.21 -1.75 12.35
CA GLU A 89 -0.32 -2.99 11.77
C GLU A 89 0.37 -3.37 10.45
N ILE A 90 0.42 -4.66 10.14
CA ILE A 90 0.79 -5.20 8.83
C ILE A 90 -0.42 -5.91 8.24
N ILE A 91 -0.80 -5.49 7.03
CA ILE A 91 -1.99 -5.95 6.32
C ILE A 91 -1.54 -6.84 5.17
N ASN A 92 -2.15 -8.02 5.06
CA ASN A 92 -1.89 -8.93 3.94
C ASN A 92 -2.74 -8.53 2.73
N GLY A 93 -2.10 -8.32 1.58
CA GLY A 93 -2.73 -7.94 0.32
C GLY A 93 -2.50 -8.98 -0.78
N PRO A 94 -3.20 -8.84 -1.92
CA PRO A 94 -3.10 -9.80 -3.02
C PRO A 94 -1.69 -9.89 -3.64
N ASN A 95 -0.92 -8.81 -3.57
CA ASN A 95 0.43 -8.71 -4.17
C ASN A 95 1.56 -8.64 -3.12
N GLY A 96 1.29 -8.96 -1.86
CA GLY A 96 2.28 -8.87 -0.78
C GLY A 96 1.71 -8.21 0.47
N TYR A 97 2.51 -7.39 1.15
CA TYR A 97 2.13 -6.76 2.41
C TYR A 97 2.02 -5.25 2.28
N ALA A 98 1.11 -4.66 3.05
CA ALA A 98 1.02 -3.23 3.31
C ALA A 98 1.18 -3.00 4.83
N ALA A 99 1.40 -1.75 5.22
CA ALA A 99 1.58 -1.41 6.63
C ALA A 99 0.88 -0.13 7.04
N MET A 100 0.46 -0.07 8.31
CA MET A 100 0.10 1.16 8.99
C MET A 100 1.24 1.59 9.92
N VAL A 101 1.74 2.81 9.71
CA VAL A 101 2.79 3.42 10.54
C VAL A 101 2.36 4.81 10.96
N ASN A 102 2.27 5.03 12.27
CA ASN A 102 1.72 6.25 12.88
C ASN A 102 0.33 6.63 12.32
N GLY A 103 -0.50 5.65 11.98
CA GLY A 103 -1.83 5.80 11.38
C GLY A 103 -1.83 6.05 9.86
N ASN A 104 -0.68 6.03 9.19
CA ASN A 104 -0.58 6.20 7.74
C ASN A 104 -0.47 4.84 7.05
N PHE A 105 -1.24 4.64 5.98
CA PHE A 105 -1.16 3.45 5.13
C PHE A 105 0.01 3.60 4.15
N LEU A 106 0.89 2.59 4.09
CA LEU A 106 2.13 2.59 3.32
C LEU A 106 2.34 1.27 2.57
N LEU A 107 2.96 1.37 1.39
CA LEU A 107 3.44 0.29 0.54
C LEU A 107 4.96 0.33 0.40
N GLU A 108 5.55 -0.72 -0.19
CA GLU A 108 6.97 -0.71 -0.56
C GLU A 108 7.25 0.42 -1.55
N GLY A 109 8.25 1.26 -1.25
CA GLY A 109 8.62 2.45 -2.01
C GLY A 109 8.08 3.77 -1.44
N ASP A 110 7.08 3.73 -0.56
CA ASP A 110 6.49 4.95 0.01
C ASP A 110 7.43 5.64 1.00
N LYS A 111 7.22 6.95 1.20
CA LYS A 111 7.96 7.74 2.18
C LYS A 111 7.15 7.95 3.45
N ILE A 112 7.81 7.83 4.59
CA ILE A 112 7.31 8.25 5.90
C ILE A 112 8.37 9.01 6.68
N PHE A 113 8.09 10.28 6.99
CA PHE A 113 9.10 11.22 7.49
C PHE A 113 10.30 11.25 6.53
N ASP A 114 11.51 11.04 7.05
CA ASP A 114 12.75 10.99 6.28
C ASP A 114 13.12 9.55 5.84
N PHE A 115 12.24 8.58 6.08
CA PHE A 115 12.46 7.18 5.72
C PHE A 115 11.71 6.80 4.45
N VAL A 116 12.31 5.93 3.66
CA VAL A 116 11.66 5.21 2.54
C VAL A 116 11.39 3.79 2.98
N VAL A 117 10.18 3.29 2.73
CA VAL A 117 9.82 1.90 2.96
C VAL A 117 10.51 1.02 1.92
N GLN A 118 11.47 0.22 2.34
CA GLN A 118 12.22 -0.65 1.44
C GLN A 118 11.53 -1.99 1.22
N LYS A 119 11.05 -2.60 2.31
CA LYS A 119 10.43 -3.93 2.29
C LYS A 119 9.41 -4.06 3.41
N ILE A 120 8.26 -4.67 3.10
CA ILE A 120 7.26 -5.04 4.09
C ILE A 120 7.18 -6.57 4.11
N GLU A 121 7.44 -7.15 5.28
CA GLU A 121 7.33 -8.59 5.52
C GLU A 121 6.20 -8.87 6.51
N LYS A 122 5.84 -10.14 6.69
CA LYS A 122 4.71 -10.56 7.54
C LYS A 122 4.71 -9.96 8.96
N ASN A 123 5.90 -9.77 9.55
CA ASN A 123 6.06 -9.39 10.96
C ASN A 123 6.87 -8.11 11.18
N ARG A 124 7.43 -7.52 10.12
CA ARG A 124 8.34 -6.38 10.24
C ARG A 124 8.37 -5.53 8.98
N ILE A 125 8.84 -4.31 9.13
CA ILE A 125 9.07 -3.35 8.05
C ILE A 125 10.53 -2.93 8.08
N ILE A 126 11.12 -2.85 6.90
CA ILE A 126 12.47 -2.34 6.69
C ILE A 126 12.35 -0.94 6.09
N LEU A 127 12.82 0.05 6.84
CA LEU A 127 12.90 1.45 6.46
C LEU A 127 14.35 1.82 6.13
N MET A 128 14.54 2.71 5.16
CA MET A 128 15.84 3.23 4.76
C MET A 128 15.86 4.76 4.87
N GLN A 129 16.90 5.31 5.48
CA GLN A 129 17.20 6.74 5.50
C GLN A 129 18.69 6.92 5.24
N ASP A 130 19.05 7.63 4.16
CA ASP A 130 20.44 7.98 3.82
C ASP A 130 21.43 6.80 3.93
N GLY A 131 21.01 5.62 3.46
CA GLY A 131 21.80 4.38 3.47
C GLY A 131 21.80 3.61 4.79
N SER A 132 21.21 4.16 5.85
CA SER A 132 20.98 3.48 7.13
C SER A 132 19.64 2.75 7.13
N ARG A 133 19.63 1.52 7.66
CA ARG A 133 18.40 0.72 7.79
C ARG A 133 17.82 0.84 9.20
N LYS A 134 16.50 1.00 9.30
CA LYS A 134 15.72 0.90 10.54
C LYS A 134 14.68 -0.20 10.38
N ILE A 135 14.60 -1.11 11.35
CA ILE A 135 13.62 -2.21 11.33
C ILE A 135 12.55 -1.90 12.37
N LEU A 136 11.30 -1.94 11.96
CA LEU A 136 10.14 -1.85 12.86
C LEU A 136 9.50 -3.22 12.95
N GLU A 137 9.38 -3.74 14.17
CA GLU A 137 8.76 -5.03 14.44
C GLU A 137 7.38 -4.84 15.07
N ARG A 138 6.48 -5.78 14.81
CA ARG A 138 5.18 -5.84 15.47
C ARG A 138 5.39 -6.17 16.95
N LYS A 139 4.93 -5.30 17.85
CA LYS A 139 4.87 -5.59 19.29
C LYS A 139 3.77 -6.59 19.61
#